data_AF-A0A969MCN9-F1
#
_entry.id   AF-A0A969MCN9-F1
#
_cell.length_a   1.000
_cell.length_b   1.000
_cell.length_c   1.000
_cell.angle_alpha   90.00
_cell.angle_beta   90.00
_cell.angle_gamma   90.00
#
_symmetry.space_group_name_H-M   'P 1'
#
loop_
_entity.id
_entity.type
_entity.pdbx_description
1 polymer ?
#
loop_
_entity_poly.entity_id
_entity_poly.type
_entity_poly.pdbx_seq_one_letter_code
_entity_poly.pdbx_strand_id
1 'polypeptide(L)'
;MDLQISPEFADKYPILNYRLNNFKSGRNVRGLTDTDTNKCPLVLDDMAVVGGYHFPCIIYMREQGNPIGPVSNNMRAERIDWFKRTNTHCDPICKKNCLDVCIDHNNKVMKLNKNLP
;
A
#
# COMPACT_ATOMS: atom_id res chain seq x y z
N MET A 1 -7.49 25.25 -7.18
CA MET A 1 -8.68 25.15 -6.31
C MET A 1 -8.21 25.36 -4.89
N ASP A 2 -8.53 26.51 -4.28
CA ASP A 2 -8.14 26.80 -2.90
C ASP A 2 -9.13 26.15 -1.93
N LEU A 3 -8.83 24.91 -1.56
CA LEU A 3 -9.61 24.18 -0.56
C LEU A 3 -9.23 24.70 0.84
N GLN A 4 -10.09 25.54 1.42
CA GLN A 4 -9.94 26.00 2.80
C GLN A 4 -10.74 25.10 3.74
N ILE A 5 -10.05 24.51 4.73
CA ILE A 5 -10.66 23.75 5.83
C ILE A 5 -10.45 24.56 7.09
N SER A 6 -11.49 24.70 7.92
CA SER A 6 -11.38 25.38 9.22
C SER A 6 -10.32 24.70 10.09
N PRO A 7 -9.45 25.46 10.78
CA PRO A 7 -8.38 24.90 11.62
C PRO A 7 -8.86 23.84 12.63
N GLU A 8 -10.08 23.99 13.14
CA GLU A 8 -10.68 23.05 14.11
C GLU A 8 -10.84 21.62 13.54
N PHE A 9 -11.00 21.47 12.22
CA PHE A 9 -11.10 20.16 11.56
C PHE A 9 -9.73 19.54 11.29
N ALA A 10 -8.69 20.38 11.10
CA ALA A 10 -7.33 19.90 10.84
C ALA A 10 -6.76 19.19 12.08
N ASP A 11 -6.99 19.75 13.27
CA ASP A 11 -6.51 19.15 14.53
C ASP A 11 -7.36 17.97 14.98
N LYS A 12 -8.68 18.04 14.72
CA LYS A 12 -9.62 16.98 15.10
C LYS A 12 -9.46 15.70 14.27
N TYR A 13 -9.03 15.81 13.01
CA TYR A 13 -8.95 14.68 12.09
C TYR A 13 -7.57 14.58 11.43
N PRO A 14 -6.58 13.95 12.10
CA PRO A 14 -5.21 13.88 11.62
C PRO A 14 -5.06 13.30 10.20
N ILE A 15 -5.87 12.29 9.85
CA ILE A 15 -5.84 11.69 8.50
C ILE A 15 -6.36 12.63 7.42
N LEU A 16 -7.34 13.49 7.76
CA LEU A 16 -7.85 14.49 6.83
C LEU A 16 -6.80 15.57 6.60
N ASN A 17 -6.14 16.02 7.66
CA ASN A 17 -5.05 16.99 7.57
C ASN A 17 -3.87 16.45 6.73
N TYR A 18 -3.47 15.20 6.96
CA TYR A 18 -2.47 14.50 6.14
C TYR A 18 -2.84 14.54 4.64
N ARG A 19 -4.08 14.16 4.29
CA ARG A 19 -4.54 14.17 2.89
C ARG A 19 -4.65 15.56 2.30
N LEU A 20 -5.10 16.54 3.07
CA LEU A 20 -5.18 17.93 2.63
C LEU A 20 -3.79 18.47 2.30
N ASN A 21 -2.80 18.19 3.16
CA ASN A 21 -1.43 18.65 2.94
C ASN A 21 -0.79 17.97 1.72
N ASN A 22 -1.03 16.67 1.53
CA ASN A 22 -0.62 15.97 0.30
C ASN A 22 -1.28 16.56 -0.95
N PHE A 23 -2.58 16.86 -0.88
CA PHE A 23 -3.28 17.49 -2.00
C PHE A 23 -2.72 18.88 -2.33
N LYS A 24 -2.48 19.72 -1.31
CA LYS A 24 -1.89 21.05 -1.47
C LYS A 24 -0.47 21.02 -2.04
N SER A 25 0.32 19.98 -1.72
CA SER A 25 1.66 19.79 -2.28
C SER A 25 1.68 19.14 -3.67
N GLY A 26 0.51 18.85 -4.24
CA GLY A 26 0.39 18.19 -5.55
C GLY A 26 0.71 16.69 -5.52
N ARG A 27 0.76 16.07 -4.34
CA ARG A 27 0.98 14.63 -4.21
C ARG A 27 -0.30 13.86 -4.55
N ASN A 28 -0.18 12.86 -5.42
CA ASN A 28 -1.28 11.96 -5.76
C ASN A 28 -1.67 11.08 -4.57
N VAL A 29 -2.98 10.85 -4.38
CA VAL A 29 -3.51 9.91 -3.37
C VAL A 29 -3.25 8.45 -3.75
N ARG A 30 -3.07 8.18 -5.04
CA ARG A 30 -2.89 6.85 -5.61
C ARG A 30 -1.74 6.83 -6.61
N GLY A 31 -1.10 5.67 -6.70
CA GLY A 31 -0.12 5.34 -7.72
C GLY A 31 1.31 5.57 -7.23
N LEU A 32 2.17 4.65 -7.66
CA LEU A 32 3.60 4.69 -7.36
C LEU A 32 4.31 5.68 -8.28
N THR A 33 5.34 6.32 -7.74
CA THR A 33 6.30 7.16 -8.45
C THR A 33 7.63 6.43 -8.58
N ASP A 34 8.52 6.91 -9.45
CA ASP A 34 9.84 6.29 -9.66
C ASP A 34 10.74 6.36 -8.42
N THR A 35 10.43 7.25 -7.47
CA THR A 35 11.15 7.37 -6.20
C THR A 35 10.63 6.45 -5.09
N ASP A 36 9.47 5.81 -5.29
CA ASP A 36 8.92 4.86 -4.34
C ASP A 36 9.65 3.52 -4.40
N THR A 37 9.55 2.75 -3.32
CA THR A 37 10.09 1.40 -3.30
C THR A 37 9.32 0.48 -4.24
N ASN A 38 10.06 -0.38 -4.95
CA ASN A 38 9.51 -1.42 -5.79
C ASN A 38 9.13 -2.70 -5.01
N LYS A 39 9.16 -2.66 -3.68
CA LYS A 39 8.79 -3.74 -2.76
C LYS A 39 7.59 -3.34 -1.91
N CYS A 40 6.82 -4.34 -1.47
CA CYS A 40 5.62 -4.11 -0.67
C CYS A 40 5.71 -4.81 0.69
N PRO A 41 6.43 -4.26 1.68
CA PRO A 41 6.44 -4.81 3.04
C PRO A 41 5.04 -5.02 3.63
N LEU A 42 4.06 -4.20 3.24
CA LEU A 42 2.66 -4.33 3.65
C LEU A 42 2.10 -5.75 3.43
N VAL A 43 2.55 -6.48 2.41
CA VAL A 43 2.09 -7.86 2.15
C VAL A 43 2.44 -8.83 3.30
N LEU A 44 3.44 -8.50 4.12
CA LEU A 44 3.87 -9.32 5.23
C LEU A 44 3.00 -9.09 6.49
N ASP A 45 2.40 -7.90 6.60
CA ASP A 45 1.67 -7.45 7.80
C ASP A 45 0.14 -7.42 7.61
N ASP A 46 -0.33 -7.01 6.43
CA ASP A 46 -1.75 -6.93 6.07
C ASP A 46 -2.12 -8.04 5.10
N MET A 47 -3.38 -8.49 5.11
CA MET A 47 -3.90 -9.54 4.23
C MET A 47 -5.40 -9.34 3.99
N ALA A 48 -5.80 -9.47 2.72
CA ALA A 48 -7.21 -9.59 2.35
C ALA A 48 -7.54 -11.05 2.00
N VAL A 49 -8.69 -11.53 2.45
CA VAL A 49 -9.19 -12.89 2.18
C VAL A 49 -10.60 -12.82 1.65
N VAL A 50 -10.87 -13.50 0.53
CA VAL A 50 -12.22 -13.65 -0.02
C VAL A 50 -12.33 -14.98 -0.76
N GLY A 51 -13.46 -15.68 -0.60
CA GLY A 51 -13.73 -16.92 -1.33
C GLY A 51 -12.73 -18.06 -1.09
N GLY A 52 -12.07 -18.10 0.07
CA GLY A 52 -11.05 -19.10 0.38
C GLY A 52 -9.68 -18.81 -0.23
N TYR A 53 -9.44 -17.61 -0.76
CA TYR A 53 -8.15 -17.17 -1.30
C TYR A 53 -7.62 -15.94 -0.55
N HIS A 54 -6.29 -15.82 -0.45
CA HIS A 54 -5.63 -14.66 0.13
C HIS A 54 -4.91 -13.81 -0.93
N PHE A 55 -4.93 -12.50 -0.73
CA PHE A 55 -4.44 -11.49 -1.68
C PHE A 55 -3.35 -10.65 -1.04
N PRO A 56 -2.50 -9.97 -1.83
CA PRO A 56 -1.40 -9.17 -1.27
C PRO A 56 -1.88 -8.06 -0.34
N CYS A 57 -2.96 -7.37 -0.72
CA CYS A 57 -3.64 -6.38 0.10
C CYS A 57 -5.08 -6.18 -0.39
N ILE A 58 -5.88 -5.42 0.35
CA ILE A 58 -7.27 -5.13 -0.01
C ILE A 58 -7.40 -4.36 -1.33
N ILE A 59 -6.44 -3.51 -1.69
CA ILE A 59 -6.46 -2.77 -2.96
C ILE A 59 -6.33 -3.75 -4.11
N TYR A 60 -5.36 -4.66 -4.03
CA TYR A 60 -5.12 -5.67 -5.08
C TYR A 60 -6.36 -6.54 -5.32
N MET A 61 -7.01 -6.97 -4.24
CA MET A 61 -8.26 -7.73 -4.29
C MET A 61 -9.41 -6.94 -4.94
N ARG A 62 -9.60 -5.68 -4.53
CA ARG A 62 -10.69 -4.82 -5.05
C ARG A 62 -10.52 -4.46 -6.52
N GLU A 63 -9.28 -4.33 -6.97
CA GLU A 63 -8.92 -4.10 -8.37
C GLU A 63 -8.87 -5.42 -9.19
N GLN A 64 -9.44 -6.51 -8.63
CA GLN A 64 -9.57 -7.82 -9.28
C GLN A 64 -8.24 -8.45 -9.68
N GLY A 65 -7.17 -8.16 -8.94
CA GLY A 65 -5.88 -8.81 -9.11
C GLY A 65 -5.93 -10.29 -8.70
N ASN A 66 -4.95 -11.06 -9.16
CA ASN A 66 -4.84 -12.48 -8.83
C ASN A 66 -4.55 -12.69 -7.33
N PRO A 67 -5.11 -13.74 -6.70
CA PRO A 67 -4.72 -14.13 -5.35
C PRO A 67 -3.26 -14.58 -5.32
N ILE A 68 -2.64 -14.50 -4.14
CA ILE A 68 -1.34 -15.15 -3.89
C ILE A 68 -1.52 -16.67 -3.90
N GLY A 69 -2.57 -17.16 -3.25
CA GLY A 69 -2.89 -18.58 -3.14
C GLY A 69 -4.18 -18.84 -2.37
N PRO A 70 -4.56 -20.11 -2.19
CA PRO A 70 -5.67 -20.51 -1.31
C PRO A 70 -5.31 -20.29 0.16
N VAL A 71 -6.32 -20.09 1.01
CA VAL A 71 -6.14 -20.04 2.45
C VAL A 71 -5.67 -21.39 2.95
N SER A 72 -4.51 -21.41 3.60
CA SER A 72 -3.84 -22.63 4.05
C SER A 72 -2.90 -22.33 5.22
N ASN A 73 -2.30 -23.38 5.80
CA ASN A 73 -1.25 -23.21 6.81
C ASN A 73 0.06 -22.63 6.23
N ASN A 74 0.18 -22.54 4.90
CA ASN A 74 1.39 -22.10 4.20
C ASN A 74 1.36 -20.62 3.78
N MET A 75 0.26 -19.89 4.04
CA MET A 75 0.08 -18.51 3.57
C MET A 75 1.25 -17.59 3.93
N ARG A 76 1.82 -17.71 5.13
CA ARG A 76 2.96 -16.86 5.53
C ARG A 76 4.17 -17.04 4.63
N ALA A 77 4.52 -18.29 4.29
CA ALA A 77 5.64 -18.57 3.40
C ALA A 77 5.33 -18.05 1.98
N GLU A 78 4.13 -18.31 1.46
CA GLU A 78 3.69 -17.83 0.15
C GLU A 78 3.74 -16.30 0.02
N ARG A 79 3.43 -15.58 1.09
CA ARG A 79 3.49 -14.11 1.14
C ARG A 79 4.92 -13.59 1.18
N ILE A 80 5.81 -14.27 1.90
CA ILE A 80 7.26 -13.98 1.85
C ILE A 80 7.78 -14.22 0.43
N ASP A 81 7.40 -15.32 -0.21
CA ASP A 81 7.81 -15.62 -1.58
C ASP A 81 7.27 -14.58 -2.56
N TRP A 82 6.02 -14.16 -2.40
CA TRP A 82 5.44 -13.06 -3.18
C TRP A 82 6.21 -11.76 -2.99
N PHE A 83 6.54 -11.39 -1.75
CA PHE A 83 7.35 -10.20 -1.45
C PHE A 83 8.71 -10.23 -2.16
N LYS A 84 9.39 -11.38 -2.12
CA LYS A 84 10.70 -11.59 -2.73
C LYS A 84 10.66 -11.50 -4.25
N ARG A 85 9.71 -12.16 -4.89
CA ARG A 85 9.64 -12.26 -6.36
C ARG A 85 8.98 -11.06 -7.05
N THR A 86 8.09 -10.35 -6.36
CA THR A 86 7.30 -9.30 -7.00
C THR A 86 8.05 -7.97 -7.02
N ASN A 87 7.94 -7.27 -8.16
CA ASN A 87 8.31 -5.87 -8.33
C ASN A 87 7.02 -5.06 -8.54
N THR A 88 6.67 -4.21 -7.57
CA THR A 88 5.41 -3.44 -7.61
C THR A 88 5.37 -2.39 -8.71
N HIS A 89 6.52 -1.96 -9.26
CA HIS A 89 6.57 -1.01 -10.37
C HIS A 89 6.24 -1.69 -11.72
N CYS A 90 6.37 -3.03 -11.79
CA CYS A 90 6.00 -3.81 -12.96
C CYS A 90 4.56 -4.32 -12.91
N ASP A 91 3.92 -4.27 -11.74
CA ASP A 91 2.53 -4.68 -11.57
C ASP A 91 1.58 -3.49 -11.85
N PRO A 92 0.66 -3.60 -12.83
CA PRO A 92 -0.19 -2.49 -13.24
C PRO A 92 -1.17 -2.05 -12.15
N ILE A 93 -1.62 -2.96 -11.28
CA ILE A 93 -2.52 -2.64 -10.17
C ILE A 93 -1.74 -1.86 -9.13
N CYS A 94 -0.59 -2.36 -8.69
CA CYS A 94 0.24 -1.69 -7.70
C CYS A 94 0.67 -0.30 -8.19
N LYS A 95 1.20 -0.21 -9.42
CA LYS A 95 1.69 1.03 -10.02
C LYS A 95 0.61 2.10 -10.10
N LYS A 96 -0.63 1.73 -10.43
CA LYS A 96 -1.73 2.69 -10.61
C LYS A 96 -2.50 3.00 -9.32
N ASN A 97 -2.63 2.04 -8.41
CA ASN A 97 -3.64 2.09 -7.35
C ASN A 97 -3.12 2.08 -5.91
N CYS A 98 -1.82 1.89 -5.67
CA CYS A 98 -1.28 1.92 -4.30
C CYS A 98 -1.64 3.24 -3.61
N LEU A 99 -2.20 3.19 -2.39
CA LEU A 99 -2.60 4.38 -1.65
C LEU A 99 -1.37 5.08 -1.06
N ASP A 100 -1.41 6.42 -1.01
CA ASP A 100 -0.39 7.28 -0.39
C ASP A 100 0.10 6.78 0.98
N VAL A 101 -0.81 6.38 1.87
CA VAL A 101 -0.48 5.84 3.19
C VAL A 101 0.26 4.49 3.12
N CYS A 102 -0.08 3.64 2.16
CA CYS A 102 0.59 2.35 1.94
C CYS A 102 1.99 2.56 1.35
N ILE A 103 2.12 3.54 0.46
CA ILE A 103 3.41 3.97 -0.12
C ILE A 103 4.33 4.48 0.99
N ASP A 104 3.84 5.39 1.84
CA ASP A 104 4.60 5.93 2.98
C ASP A 104 5.04 4.83 3.93
N HIS A 105 4.15 3.89 4.25
CA HIS A 105 4.48 2.72 5.04
C HIS A 105 5.60 1.90 4.39
N ASN A 106 5.42 1.48 3.14
CA ASN A 106 6.39 0.63 2.43
C ASN A 106 7.77 1.31 2.32
N ASN A 107 7.81 2.59 1.91
CA ASN A 107 9.04 3.37 1.85
C ASN A 107 9.73 3.46 3.20
N LYS A 108 8.97 3.73 4.27
CA LYS A 108 9.51 3.85 5.62
C LYS A 108 10.05 2.53 6.14
N VAL A 109 9.35 1.41 5.93
CA VAL A 109 9.83 0.09 6.36
C VAL A 109 11.09 -0.27 5.58
N MET A 110 11.14 -0.09 4.26
CA MET A 110 12.33 -0.37 3.46
C MET A 110 13.54 0.49 3.87
N LYS A 111 13.30 1.74 4.31
CA LYS A 111 14.36 2.62 4.83
C LYS A 111 14.89 2.19 6.20
N LEU A 112 14.02 1.70 7.09
CA LEU A 112 14.36 1.44 8.49
C LEU A 112 14.73 -0.02 8.77
N ASN A 113 14.12 -0.98 8.08
CA ASN A 113 14.28 -2.41 8.34
C ASN A 113 15.17 -3.08 7.29
N LYS A 114 16.43 -3.29 7.66
CA LYS A 114 17.42 -3.97 6.80
C LYS A 114 17.27 -5.50 6.80
N ASN A 115 16.42 -6.05 7.67
CA ASN A 115 16.29 -7.49 7.91
C ASN A 115 14.95 -8.04 7.42
N LEU A 116 14.32 -7.37 6.44
CA LEU A 116 13.17 -7.96 5.76
C LEU A 116 13.58 -9.26 5.06
N PRO A 117 12.70 -10.27 5.04
CA PRO A 117 13.03 -11.62 4.59
C PRO A 117 13.45 -11.71 3.13
#